data_AF-A0A4R6RBJ1-F1
#
_entry.id   AF-A0A4R6RBJ1-F1
#
_cell.length_a   1.000
_cell.length_b   1.000
_cell.length_c   1.000
_cell.angle_alpha   90.00
_cell.angle_beta   90.00
_cell.angle_gamma   90.00
#
_symmetry.space_group_name_H-M   'P 1'
#
loop_
_entity.id
_entity.type
_entity.pdbx_description
1 polymer ?
#
loop_
_entity_poly.entity_id
_entity_poly.type
_entity_poly.pdbx_seq_one_letter_code
_entity_poly.pdbx_strand_id
1 'polypeptide(L)'
;MTPSAGVPPDYRGVWTRAGHAADADAADPAQGAPWARWLQTSRWHAHLRVPPDALQQREARALDGLSPAQLAALTHQQAHVGCAQVQAHPEGELCTWLRQADYQPPGLAPDAAWVVFLAPDRLMRIGVHADDTELWQRLPDSVGRFRCLAGLDAQGQDDGRRVLVAGAYAMRARLRATAWPRGMRPGLTLAEAMMHRPDQALHWLDQELSFGRCEQGRWTVERSTLPAREGQTHHCQMRQDADDPALAWVELDGRAERWRVLEWSDA
;
A
#
# COMPACT_ATOMS: atom_id res chain seq x y z
N MET A 1 15.75 21.04 9.09
CA MET A 1 14.58 20.18 9.35
C MET A 1 15.07 18.98 10.12
N THR A 2 14.69 18.85 11.39
CA THR A 2 14.91 17.64 12.17
C THR A 2 14.35 16.46 11.38
N PRO A 3 15.06 15.32 11.22
CA PRO A 3 14.45 14.16 10.60
C PRO A 3 13.16 13.86 11.37
N SER A 4 12.02 13.92 10.68
CA SER A 4 10.73 13.47 11.23
C SER A 4 10.99 12.10 11.85
N ALA A 5 10.77 11.98 13.15
CA ALA A 5 10.85 10.71 13.85
C ALA A 5 9.97 9.68 13.11
N GLY A 6 10.36 8.41 13.18
CA GLY A 6 9.51 7.32 12.70
C GLY A 6 8.16 7.32 13.41
N VAL A 7 7.20 6.56 12.89
CA VAL A 7 5.94 6.34 13.58
C VAL A 7 6.18 5.60 14.91
N PRO A 8 5.34 5.80 15.94
CA PRO A 8 5.40 4.99 17.16
C PRO A 8 5.34 3.48 16.84
N PRO A 9 6.01 2.61 17.63
CA PRO A 9 6.07 1.16 17.36
C PRO A 9 4.69 0.52 17.21
N ASP A 10 3.70 1.03 17.93
CA ASP A 10 2.32 0.52 17.89
C ASP A 10 1.67 0.74 16.52
N TYR A 11 2.16 1.60 15.64
CA TYR A 11 1.65 1.68 14.28
C TYR A 11 2.14 0.53 13.37
N ARG A 12 3.26 -0.12 13.71
CA ARG A 12 4.00 -1.01 12.79
C ARG A 12 3.34 -2.37 12.61
N GLY A 13 2.97 -2.73 11.40
CA GLY A 13 2.36 -4.03 11.11
C GLY A 13 1.51 -3.98 9.85
N VAL A 14 0.67 -5.00 9.66
CA VAL A 14 -0.37 -4.99 8.64
C VAL A 14 -1.71 -4.84 9.33
N TRP A 15 -2.47 -3.85 8.89
CA TRP A 15 -3.81 -3.56 9.36
C TRP A 15 -4.82 -3.95 8.28
N THR A 16 -5.90 -4.61 8.68
CA THR A 16 -7.09 -4.84 7.88
C THR A 16 -8.20 -3.93 8.33
N ARG A 17 -8.99 -3.41 7.38
CA ARG A 17 -10.23 -2.71 7.71
C ARG A 17 -11.20 -3.70 8.34
N ALA A 18 -11.72 -3.35 9.51
CA ALA A 18 -12.62 -4.17 10.30
C ALA A 18 -14.07 -3.67 10.24
N GLY A 19 -14.34 -2.54 9.58
CA GLY A 19 -15.69 -1.97 9.45
C GLY A 19 -15.71 -0.45 9.58
N HIS A 20 -16.90 0.15 9.66
CA HIS A 20 -17.07 1.52 10.11
C HIS A 20 -17.22 1.55 11.63
N ALA A 21 -16.85 2.66 12.28
CA ALA A 21 -17.04 2.78 13.73
C ALA A 21 -18.50 2.72 14.18
N ALA A 22 -19.45 3.12 13.32
CA ALA A 22 -20.88 2.94 13.59
C ALA A 22 -21.27 1.46 13.77
N ASP A 23 -20.48 0.54 13.20
CA ASP A 23 -20.72 -0.90 13.27
C ASP A 23 -19.89 -1.57 14.38
N ALA A 24 -19.19 -0.80 15.23
CA ALA A 24 -18.25 -1.33 16.23
C ALA A 24 -18.84 -2.39 17.18
N ASP A 25 -20.13 -2.26 17.49
CA ASP A 25 -20.89 -3.12 18.39
C ASP A 25 -21.68 -4.21 17.64
N ALA A 26 -21.58 -4.28 16.31
CA ALA A 26 -22.19 -5.35 15.53
C ALA A 26 -21.55 -6.71 15.87
N ALA A 27 -22.32 -7.80 15.72
CA ALA A 27 -21.82 -9.15 15.98
C ALA A 27 -20.63 -9.54 15.08
N ASP A 28 -20.56 -8.97 13.88
CA ASP A 28 -19.43 -9.06 12.96
C ASP A 28 -19.23 -7.72 12.22
N PRO A 29 -18.45 -6.78 12.79
CA PRO A 29 -18.23 -5.47 12.17
C PRO A 29 -17.52 -5.56 10.81
N ALA A 30 -16.85 -6.69 10.52
CA ALA A 30 -16.12 -6.89 9.28
C ALA A 30 -17.02 -7.36 8.13
N GLN A 31 -18.26 -7.79 8.42
CA GLN A 31 -19.21 -8.24 7.41
C GLN A 31 -19.56 -7.09 6.45
N GLY A 32 -19.18 -7.25 5.18
CA GLY A 32 -19.42 -6.24 4.14
C GLY A 32 -18.37 -5.12 4.07
N ALA A 33 -17.33 -5.15 4.91
CA ALA A 33 -16.23 -4.20 4.79
C ALA A 33 -15.47 -4.41 3.45
N PRO A 34 -15.16 -3.34 2.70
CA PRO A 34 -14.33 -3.45 1.50
C PRO A 34 -12.96 -4.00 1.88
N TRP A 35 -12.43 -4.87 1.02
CA TRP A 35 -11.11 -5.45 1.24
C TRP A 35 -10.07 -4.32 1.26
N ALA A 36 -9.35 -4.18 2.38
CA ALA A 36 -8.29 -3.20 2.52
C ALA A 36 -7.14 -3.72 3.40
N ARG A 37 -5.92 -3.38 3.01
CA ARG A 37 -4.69 -3.68 3.76
C ARG A 37 -3.83 -2.44 3.83
N TRP A 38 -3.35 -2.11 5.02
CA TRP A 38 -2.36 -1.06 5.26
C TRP A 38 -1.16 -1.69 5.96
N LEU A 39 -0.02 -1.76 5.27
CA LEU A 39 1.26 -2.17 5.85
C LEU A 39 2.03 -0.91 6.25
N GLN A 40 2.44 -0.84 7.51
CA GLN A 40 3.22 0.25 8.09
C GLN A 40 4.54 -0.30 8.66
N THR A 41 5.67 0.24 8.22
CA THR A 41 6.98 0.02 8.84
C THR A 41 7.32 1.19 9.77
N SER A 42 8.56 1.34 10.22
CA SER A 42 8.97 2.49 11.07
C SER A 42 8.70 3.86 10.44
N ARG A 43 8.59 3.95 9.11
CA ARG A 43 8.38 5.22 8.40
C ARG A 43 7.56 5.06 7.14
N TRP A 44 7.80 3.99 6.38
CA TRP A 44 7.13 3.77 5.11
C TRP A 44 5.81 3.04 5.31
N HIS A 45 4.86 3.34 4.43
CA HIS A 45 3.60 2.62 4.37
C HIS A 45 3.23 2.27 2.95
N ALA A 46 2.41 1.24 2.82
CA ALA A 46 1.69 0.90 1.62
C ALA A 46 0.25 0.56 1.99
N HIS A 47 -0.71 1.04 1.22
CA HIS A 47 -2.14 0.81 1.46
C HIS A 47 -2.82 0.44 0.15
N LEU A 48 -3.58 -0.66 0.17
CA LEU A 48 -4.36 -1.18 -0.94
C LEU A 48 -5.80 -1.39 -0.47
N ARG A 49 -6.76 -0.83 -1.21
CA ARG A 49 -8.20 -1.06 -1.06
C ARG A 49 -8.79 -1.46 -2.39
N VAL A 50 -9.52 -2.57 -2.39
CA VAL A 50 -10.25 -3.07 -3.54
C VAL A 50 -11.74 -3.09 -3.19
N PRO A 51 -12.56 -2.19 -3.78
CA PRO A 51 -13.98 -2.13 -3.48
C PRO A 51 -14.74 -3.33 -4.08
N PRO A 52 -15.98 -3.61 -3.60
CA PRO A 52 -16.74 -4.80 -4.00
C PRO A 52 -16.99 -4.95 -5.50
N ASP A 53 -17.25 -3.85 -6.20
CA ASP A 53 -17.44 -3.83 -7.65
C ASP A 53 -16.16 -4.20 -8.42
N ALA A 54 -15.01 -3.70 -7.97
CA ALA A 54 -13.70 -4.09 -8.49
C ALA A 54 -13.29 -5.53 -8.14
N LEU A 55 -13.94 -6.16 -7.15
CA LEU A 55 -13.79 -7.58 -6.82
C LEU A 55 -14.71 -8.46 -7.66
N GLN A 56 -15.97 -8.06 -7.85
CA GLN A 56 -16.98 -8.84 -8.58
C GLN A 56 -16.63 -9.01 -10.06
N GLN A 57 -16.02 -7.97 -10.67
CA GLN A 57 -15.64 -7.98 -12.09
C GLN A 57 -14.21 -8.50 -12.31
N ARG A 58 -13.54 -9.03 -11.28
CA ARG A 58 -12.11 -9.33 -11.30
C ARG A 58 -11.81 -10.66 -11.99
N GLU A 59 -10.95 -10.61 -13.00
CA GLU A 59 -10.35 -11.78 -13.63
C GLU A 59 -8.82 -11.66 -13.56
N ALA A 60 -8.12 -12.77 -13.29
CA ALA A 60 -6.66 -12.82 -13.25
C ALA A 60 -6.05 -12.73 -14.67
N ARG A 61 -6.20 -11.58 -15.32
CA ARG A 61 -5.77 -11.30 -16.69
C ARG A 61 -5.02 -9.98 -16.79
N ALA A 62 -4.17 -9.88 -17.81
CA ALA A 62 -3.47 -8.64 -18.14
C ALA A 62 -4.47 -7.55 -18.56
N LEU A 63 -4.08 -6.27 -18.36
CA LEU A 63 -4.98 -5.13 -18.56
C LEU A 63 -5.53 -5.04 -20.00
N ASP A 64 -4.71 -5.36 -21.00
CA ASP A 64 -5.10 -5.38 -22.42
C ASP A 64 -6.11 -6.49 -22.77
N GLY A 65 -6.23 -7.51 -21.92
CA GLY A 65 -7.19 -8.58 -22.03
C GLY A 65 -8.53 -8.32 -21.33
N LEU A 66 -8.65 -7.22 -20.56
CA LEU A 66 -9.86 -6.88 -19.82
C LEU A 66 -10.87 -6.12 -20.68
N SER A 67 -12.16 -6.35 -20.44
CA SER A 67 -13.23 -5.57 -21.06
C SER A 67 -13.25 -4.13 -20.53
N PRO A 68 -13.90 -3.18 -21.26
CA PRO A 68 -14.04 -1.80 -20.78
C PRO A 68 -14.72 -1.69 -19.41
N ALA A 69 -15.72 -2.53 -19.13
CA ALA A 69 -16.40 -2.55 -17.84
C ALA A 69 -15.47 -3.00 -16.70
N GLN A 70 -14.61 -3.99 -16.97
CA GLN A 70 -13.61 -4.46 -16.02
C GLN A 70 -12.55 -3.37 -15.77
N LEU A 71 -12.05 -2.71 -16.82
CA LEU A 71 -11.12 -1.59 -16.69
C LEU A 71 -11.74 -0.43 -15.90
N ALA A 72 -13.00 -0.10 -16.14
CA ALA A 72 -13.73 0.91 -15.38
C ALA A 72 -13.83 0.55 -13.90
N ALA A 73 -14.15 -0.70 -13.57
CA ALA A 73 -14.20 -1.17 -12.17
C ALA A 73 -12.83 -1.04 -11.47
N LEU A 74 -11.72 -1.28 -12.17
CA LEU A 74 -10.37 -1.10 -11.61
C LEU A 74 -10.10 0.35 -11.19
N THR A 75 -10.76 1.34 -11.79
CA THR A 75 -10.55 2.76 -11.45
C THR A 75 -11.01 3.14 -10.05
N HIS A 76 -11.85 2.32 -9.41
CA HIS A 76 -12.37 2.58 -8.06
C HIS A 76 -11.43 2.07 -6.95
N GLN A 77 -10.38 1.34 -7.31
CA GLN A 77 -9.37 0.90 -6.35
C GLN A 77 -8.62 2.08 -5.77
N GLN A 78 -8.14 1.95 -4.53
CA GLN A 78 -7.21 2.91 -3.94
C GLN A 78 -5.91 2.17 -3.62
N ALA A 79 -4.80 2.72 -4.06
CA ALA A 79 -3.49 2.17 -3.76
C ALA A 79 -2.46 3.28 -3.66
N HIS A 80 -1.68 3.30 -2.58
CA HIS A 80 -0.59 4.26 -2.44
C HIS A 80 0.55 3.73 -1.59
N VAL A 81 1.72 4.31 -1.79
CA VAL A 81 2.94 4.03 -1.03
C VAL A 81 3.62 5.36 -0.71
N GLY A 82 4.19 5.48 0.49
CA GLY A 82 4.79 6.73 0.92
C GLY A 82 5.32 6.67 2.35
N CYS A 83 5.50 7.84 2.95
CA CYS A 83 5.93 7.97 4.35
C CYS A 83 4.77 8.40 5.23
N ALA A 84 4.70 7.90 6.46
CA ALA A 84 3.79 8.38 7.48
C ALA A 84 4.53 9.34 8.43
N GLN A 85 3.80 10.32 8.95
CA GLN A 85 4.24 11.24 9.99
C GLN A 85 3.19 11.27 11.09
N VAL A 86 3.62 11.17 12.35
CA VAL A 86 2.73 11.22 13.51
C VAL A 86 3.10 12.40 14.37
N GLN A 87 2.09 13.21 14.70
CA GLN A 87 2.21 14.35 15.60
C GLN A 87 1.37 14.08 16.84
N ALA A 88 2.00 14.08 18.01
CA ALA A 88 1.30 13.95 19.28
C ALA A 88 0.62 15.27 19.63
N HIS A 89 -0.69 15.24 19.87
CA HIS A 89 -1.47 16.33 20.41
C HIS A 89 -2.10 15.93 21.75
N PRO A 90 -2.51 16.91 22.58
CA PRO A 90 -3.25 16.63 23.81
C PRO A 90 -4.54 15.81 23.60
N GLU A 91 -5.15 15.94 22.42
CA GLU A 91 -6.42 15.30 22.07
C GLU A 91 -6.24 13.93 21.39
N GLY A 92 -5.02 13.56 21.02
CA GLY A 92 -4.72 12.31 20.31
C GLY A 92 -3.52 12.41 19.37
N GLU A 93 -3.31 11.38 18.56
CA GLU A 93 -2.23 11.35 17.58
C GLU A 93 -2.76 11.69 16.19
N LEU A 94 -2.25 12.77 15.60
CA LEU A 94 -2.54 13.15 14.22
C LEU A 94 -1.55 12.44 13.29
N CYS A 95 -2.04 11.50 12.49
CA CYS A 95 -1.25 10.82 11.48
C CYS A 95 -1.49 11.45 10.11
N THR A 96 -0.42 11.72 9.36
CA THR A 96 -0.44 12.19 7.97
C THR A 96 0.31 11.20 7.08
N TRP A 97 -0.33 10.75 6.01
CA TRP A 97 0.24 9.85 5.01
C TRP A 97 0.71 10.64 3.79
N LEU A 98 2.00 10.88 3.71
CA LEU A 98 2.65 11.54 2.58
C LEU A 98 2.84 10.53 1.45
N ARG A 99 1.90 10.51 0.51
CA ARG A 99 1.88 9.59 -0.62
C ARG A 99 2.95 9.99 -1.64
N GLN A 100 3.92 9.10 -1.88
CA GLN A 100 4.94 9.30 -2.92
C GLN A 100 4.43 8.81 -4.28
N ALA A 101 3.64 7.74 -4.28
CA ALA A 101 2.93 7.27 -5.45
C ALA A 101 1.49 6.92 -5.06
N ASP A 102 0.58 7.27 -5.95
CA ASP A 102 -0.85 7.09 -5.76
C ASP A 102 -1.48 6.52 -7.03
N TYR A 103 -2.39 5.58 -6.84
CA TYR A 103 -3.18 4.98 -7.89
C TYR A 103 -4.21 5.97 -8.44
N GLN A 104 -4.73 6.83 -7.56
CA GLN A 104 -5.65 7.89 -7.91
C GLN A 104 -4.89 9.16 -8.34
N PRO A 105 -5.53 10.03 -9.14
CA PRO A 105 -5.06 11.39 -9.36
C PRO A 105 -4.93 12.17 -8.05
N PRO A 106 -4.18 13.29 -8.03
CA PRO A 106 -4.05 14.13 -6.84
C PRO A 106 -5.41 14.54 -6.26
N GLY A 107 -5.63 14.25 -4.98
CA GLY A 107 -6.84 14.61 -4.25
C GLY A 107 -6.91 16.10 -3.90
N LEU A 108 -8.08 16.54 -3.39
CA LEU A 108 -8.29 17.92 -2.92
C LEU A 108 -7.65 18.20 -1.57
N ALA A 109 -7.55 17.19 -0.72
CA ALA A 109 -7.07 17.30 0.64
C ALA A 109 -5.90 16.33 0.89
N PRO A 110 -4.99 16.67 1.81
CA PRO A 110 -4.01 15.74 2.33
C PRO A 110 -4.66 14.50 2.95
N ASP A 111 -3.95 13.37 2.94
CA ASP A 111 -4.38 12.17 3.66
C ASP A 111 -3.95 12.28 5.13
N ALA A 112 -4.90 12.61 6.00
CA ALA A 112 -4.68 12.79 7.42
C ALA A 112 -5.89 12.33 8.25
N ALA A 113 -5.61 11.71 9.39
CA ALA A 113 -6.62 11.21 10.31
C ALA A 113 -6.09 11.26 11.75
N TRP A 114 -7.00 11.50 12.69
CA TRP A 114 -6.75 11.19 14.09
C TRP A 114 -6.73 9.67 14.26
N VAL A 115 -5.73 9.17 14.97
CA VAL A 115 -5.57 7.75 15.26
C VAL A 115 -5.77 7.52 16.75
N VAL A 116 -6.69 6.63 17.09
CA VAL A 116 -7.00 6.24 18.46
C VAL A 116 -6.83 4.74 18.58
N PHE A 117 -5.88 4.30 19.40
CA PHE A 117 -5.73 2.88 19.73
C PHE A 117 -6.79 2.47 20.77
N LEU A 118 -7.63 1.51 20.39
CA LEU A 118 -8.65 0.91 21.26
C LEU A 118 -8.08 -0.31 22.00
N ALA A 119 -7.08 -0.95 21.40
CA ALA A 119 -6.28 -2.05 21.94
C ALA A 119 -4.93 -2.08 21.20
N PRO A 120 -3.92 -2.85 21.65
CA PRO A 120 -2.64 -2.96 20.94
C PRO A 120 -2.78 -3.41 19.48
N ASP A 121 -3.82 -4.16 19.13
CA ASP A 121 -4.10 -4.69 17.81
C ASP A 121 -5.35 -4.09 17.16
N ARG A 122 -5.98 -3.08 17.77
CA ARG A 122 -7.19 -2.44 17.24
C ARG A 122 -7.08 -0.93 17.33
N LEU A 123 -7.28 -0.25 16.21
CA LEU A 123 -7.29 1.21 16.14
C LEU A 123 -8.48 1.75 15.36
N MET A 124 -8.77 3.01 15.61
CA MET A 124 -9.76 3.81 14.90
C MET A 124 -9.06 4.96 14.19
N ARG A 125 -9.42 5.20 12.92
CA ARG A 125 -9.00 6.35 12.13
C ARG A 125 -10.20 7.27 11.94
N ILE A 126 -10.10 8.52 12.40
CA ILE A 126 -11.13 9.55 12.23
C ILE A 126 -10.61 10.56 11.21
N GLY A 127 -11.27 10.69 10.06
CA GLY A 127 -10.86 11.59 8.99
C GLY A 127 -10.79 13.06 9.43
N VAL A 128 -9.72 13.76 9.05
CA VAL A 128 -9.61 15.22 9.28
C VAL A 128 -10.38 16.01 8.22
N HIS A 129 -10.42 15.48 6.99
CA HIS A 129 -10.99 16.15 5.82
C HIS A 129 -12.16 15.36 5.20
N ALA A 130 -12.57 14.28 5.85
CA ALA A 130 -13.69 13.44 5.47
C ALA A 130 -14.49 13.12 6.73
N ASP A 131 -15.81 13.06 6.59
CA ASP A 131 -16.71 12.63 7.66
C ASP A 131 -16.78 11.10 7.70
N ASP A 132 -15.62 10.47 7.90
CA ASP A 132 -15.46 9.03 7.95
C ASP A 132 -14.69 8.60 9.20
N THR A 133 -15.17 7.52 9.81
CA THR A 133 -14.47 6.86 10.91
C THR A 133 -14.36 5.38 10.62
N GLU A 134 -13.12 4.92 10.51
CA GLU A 134 -12.80 3.55 10.11
C GLU A 134 -12.18 2.77 11.27
N LEU A 135 -12.63 1.54 11.47
CA LEU A 135 -12.02 0.61 12.40
C LEU A 135 -11.01 -0.29 11.69
N TRP A 136 -9.88 -0.52 12.33
CA TRP A 136 -8.78 -1.31 11.81
C TRP A 136 -8.30 -2.31 12.85
N GLN A 137 -7.99 -3.51 12.38
CA GLN A 137 -7.49 -4.62 13.17
C GLN A 137 -6.13 -5.04 12.62
N ARG A 138 -5.13 -5.23 13.48
CA ARG A 138 -3.82 -5.73 13.08
C ARG A 138 -3.90 -7.22 12.79
N LEU A 139 -3.25 -7.64 11.71
CA LEU A 139 -3.05 -9.06 11.42
C LEU A 139 -2.00 -9.64 12.38
N PRO A 140 -2.26 -10.80 13.00
CA PRO A 140 -1.39 -11.35 14.05
C PRO A 140 0.02 -11.69 13.52
N ASP A 141 0.13 -12.21 12.30
CA ASP A 141 1.41 -12.61 11.71
C ASP A 141 2.21 -11.40 11.16
N SER A 142 1.86 -10.17 11.50
CA SER A 142 2.49 -8.96 10.94
C SER A 142 3.54 -8.29 11.84
N VAL A 143 4.00 -9.01 12.87
CA VAL A 143 4.97 -8.54 13.87
C VAL A 143 6.34 -9.22 13.71
N GLY A 144 7.32 -8.79 14.52
CA GLY A 144 8.67 -9.33 14.53
C GLY A 144 9.55 -8.65 13.49
N ARG A 145 9.74 -9.28 12.33
CA ARG A 145 10.63 -8.73 11.29
C ARG A 145 9.97 -7.61 10.49
N PHE A 146 10.75 -6.59 10.19
CA PHE A 146 10.35 -5.51 9.28
C PHE A 146 11.44 -5.25 8.26
N ARG A 147 11.02 -4.98 7.02
CA ARG A 147 11.88 -4.56 5.93
C ARG A 147 11.22 -3.43 5.15
N CYS A 148 12.02 -2.47 4.70
CA CYS A 148 11.63 -1.55 3.65
C CYS A 148 12.82 -1.37 2.72
N LEU A 149 12.63 -1.65 1.44
CA LEU A 149 13.66 -1.60 0.41
C LEU A 149 13.23 -0.71 -0.75
N ALA A 150 14.15 0.06 -1.30
CA ALA A 150 13.99 0.82 -2.53
C ALA A 150 14.75 0.17 -3.70
N GLY A 151 14.05 0.02 -4.84
CA GLY A 151 14.65 -0.49 -6.06
C GLY A 151 15.65 0.49 -6.62
N LEU A 152 16.69 -0.05 -7.28
CA LEU A 152 17.74 0.74 -7.90
C LEU A 152 17.76 0.50 -9.41
N ASP A 153 17.96 1.57 -10.18
CA ASP A 153 18.26 1.48 -11.61
C ASP A 153 19.72 1.07 -11.87
N ALA A 154 20.10 0.99 -13.14
CA ALA A 154 21.45 0.62 -13.56
C ALA A 154 22.53 1.62 -13.10
N GLN A 155 22.15 2.84 -12.72
CA GLN A 155 23.01 3.91 -12.22
C GLN A 155 23.00 3.98 -10.67
N GLY A 156 22.34 3.04 -10.00
CA GLY A 156 22.23 3.00 -8.54
C GLY A 156 21.30 4.08 -7.97
N GLN A 157 20.45 4.69 -8.79
CA GLN A 157 19.45 5.66 -8.35
C GLN A 157 18.12 4.97 -8.03
N ASP A 158 17.33 5.62 -7.17
CA ASP A 158 16.01 5.11 -6.79
C ASP A 158 15.05 5.10 -8.00
N ASP A 159 14.57 3.92 -8.38
CA ASP A 159 13.70 3.74 -9.56
C ASP A 159 12.19 3.75 -9.22
N GLY A 160 11.85 4.11 -7.98
CA GLY A 160 10.49 4.17 -7.48
C GLY A 160 9.92 2.83 -7.01
N ARG A 161 10.54 1.68 -7.31
CA ARG A 161 10.06 0.40 -6.78
C ARG A 161 10.25 0.32 -5.27
N ARG A 162 9.31 -0.31 -4.58
CA ARG A 162 9.38 -0.55 -3.13
C ARG A 162 9.01 -1.98 -2.79
N VAL A 163 9.68 -2.53 -1.79
CA VAL A 163 9.26 -3.76 -1.10
C VAL A 163 9.18 -3.47 0.38
N LEU A 164 8.01 -3.71 0.97
CA LEU A 164 7.76 -3.58 2.40
C LEU A 164 7.40 -4.95 2.95
N VAL A 165 7.95 -5.30 4.12
CA VAL A 165 7.65 -6.55 4.83
C VAL A 165 7.33 -6.24 6.28
N ALA A 166 6.30 -6.88 6.80
CA ALA A 166 5.94 -6.88 8.21
C ALA A 166 5.52 -8.32 8.59
N GLY A 167 6.35 -9.00 9.38
CA GLY A 167 6.18 -10.41 9.72
C GLY A 167 6.08 -11.32 8.49
N ALA A 168 4.99 -12.07 8.37
CA ALA A 168 4.68 -12.97 7.27
C ALA A 168 4.06 -12.27 6.04
N TYR A 169 3.89 -10.95 6.05
CA TYR A 169 3.24 -10.23 4.95
C TYR A 169 4.24 -9.34 4.20
N ALA A 170 4.00 -9.18 2.89
CA ALA A 170 4.76 -8.28 2.05
C ALA A 170 3.85 -7.47 1.13
N MET A 171 4.27 -6.23 0.86
CA MET A 171 3.74 -5.40 -0.22
C MET A 171 4.85 -5.02 -1.19
N ARG A 172 4.58 -5.16 -2.48
CA ARG A 172 5.45 -4.70 -3.57
C ARG A 172 4.76 -3.58 -4.32
N ALA A 173 5.47 -2.46 -4.49
CA ALA A 173 5.00 -1.32 -5.27
C ALA A 173 5.91 -1.08 -6.47
N ARG A 174 5.30 -0.77 -7.62
CA ARG A 174 5.97 -0.23 -8.81
C ARG A 174 5.14 0.93 -9.34
N LEU A 175 5.77 2.08 -9.48
CA LEU A 175 5.13 3.28 -10.03
C LEU A 175 4.74 3.06 -11.50
N ARG A 176 3.68 3.75 -11.90
CA ARG A 176 3.34 3.92 -13.32
C ARG A 176 4.50 4.61 -14.05
N ALA A 177 4.72 4.22 -15.30
CA ALA A 177 5.69 4.91 -16.16
C ALA A 177 5.21 6.32 -16.58
N THR A 178 3.89 6.51 -16.68
CA THR A 178 3.29 7.77 -17.14
C THR A 178 2.80 8.60 -15.96
N ALA A 179 3.40 9.78 -15.75
CA ALA A 179 2.96 10.73 -14.72
C ALA A 179 1.58 11.32 -15.03
N TRP A 180 0.93 11.86 -13.99
CA TRP A 180 -0.26 12.69 -14.18
C TRP A 180 0.08 13.95 -15.01
N PRO A 181 -0.80 14.38 -15.92
CA PRO A 181 -0.61 15.62 -16.68
C PRO A 181 -0.38 16.81 -15.76
N ARG A 182 0.58 17.68 -16.13
CA ARG A 182 0.77 18.97 -15.43
C ARG A 182 -0.50 19.81 -15.55
N GLY A 183 -0.91 20.42 -14.44
CA GLY A 183 -2.14 21.23 -14.39
C GLY A 183 -3.43 20.41 -14.35
N MET A 184 -3.36 19.08 -14.19
CA MET A 184 -4.54 18.27 -13.89
C MET A 184 -5.24 18.84 -12.66
N ARG A 185 -6.56 19.08 -12.79
CA ARG A 185 -7.37 19.59 -11.70
C ARG A 185 -7.36 18.59 -10.53
N PRO A 186 -7.01 19.00 -9.31
CA PRO A 186 -7.11 18.14 -8.14
C PRO A 186 -8.56 17.70 -7.89
N GLY A 187 -8.74 16.51 -7.33
CA GLY A 187 -10.04 15.94 -7.00
C GLY A 187 -10.74 15.19 -8.14
N LEU A 188 -10.13 15.09 -9.33
CA LEU A 188 -10.61 14.17 -10.35
C LEU A 188 -10.40 12.72 -9.89
N THR A 189 -11.42 11.90 -10.08
CA THR A 189 -11.30 10.45 -9.97
C THR A 189 -10.52 9.88 -11.15
N LEU A 190 -9.96 8.68 -10.99
CA LEU A 190 -9.32 7.97 -12.10
C LEU A 190 -10.30 7.69 -13.25
N ALA A 191 -11.56 7.39 -12.95
CA ALA A 191 -12.61 7.22 -13.96
C ALA A 191 -12.79 8.47 -14.82
N GLU A 192 -12.92 9.65 -14.18
CA GLU A 192 -13.04 10.94 -14.87
C GLU A 192 -11.80 11.27 -15.69
N ALA A 193 -10.61 11.05 -15.13
CA ALA A 193 -9.36 11.24 -15.86
C ALA A 193 -9.34 10.38 -17.15
N MET A 194 -9.69 9.09 -17.03
CA MET A 194 -9.78 8.17 -18.17
C MET A 194 -10.84 8.56 -19.19
N MET A 195 -11.99 9.08 -18.76
CA MET A 195 -13.00 9.59 -19.69
C MET A 195 -12.48 10.78 -20.51
N HIS A 196 -11.67 11.64 -19.92
CA HIS A 196 -11.05 12.77 -20.64
C HIS A 196 -9.92 12.34 -21.59
N ARG A 197 -9.22 11.24 -21.29
CA ARG A 197 -8.06 10.75 -22.05
C ARG A 197 -8.06 9.21 -22.13
N PRO A 198 -8.98 8.62 -22.91
CA PRO A 198 -9.11 7.16 -22.99
C PRO A 198 -7.87 6.49 -23.59
N ASP A 199 -7.08 7.22 -24.40
CA ASP A 199 -5.80 6.76 -24.95
C ASP A 199 -4.75 6.43 -23.86
N GLN A 200 -4.89 7.03 -22.67
CA GLN A 200 -3.97 6.85 -21.54
C GLN A 200 -4.43 5.77 -20.55
N ALA A 201 -5.62 5.19 -20.73
CA ALA A 201 -6.25 4.29 -19.77
C ALA A 201 -5.32 3.18 -19.26
N LEU A 202 -4.73 2.40 -20.17
CA LEU A 202 -3.86 1.28 -19.78
C LEU A 202 -2.60 1.77 -19.07
N HIS A 203 -2.01 2.88 -19.50
CA HIS A 203 -0.81 3.46 -18.88
C HIS A 203 -1.08 3.97 -17.46
N TRP A 204 -2.27 4.52 -17.20
CA TRP A 204 -2.67 4.97 -15.88
C TRP A 204 -3.14 3.85 -14.97
N LEU A 205 -3.66 2.76 -15.52
CA LEU A 205 -3.97 1.55 -14.74
C LEU A 205 -2.72 0.72 -14.44
N ASP A 206 -1.65 0.86 -15.24
CA ASP A 206 -0.36 0.15 -15.09
C ASP A 206 0.50 0.70 -13.93
N GLN A 207 -0.06 0.66 -12.72
CA GLN A 207 0.66 0.85 -11.47
C GLN A 207 0.47 -0.39 -10.63
N GLU A 208 1.56 -0.95 -10.11
CA GLU A 208 1.49 -2.12 -9.25
C GLU A 208 1.53 -1.72 -7.78
N LEU A 209 0.54 -2.17 -7.03
CA LEU A 209 0.64 -2.39 -5.59
C LEU A 209 0.05 -3.76 -5.29
N SER A 210 0.92 -4.70 -4.95
CA SER A 210 0.57 -6.09 -4.69
C SER A 210 0.76 -6.42 -3.22
N PHE A 211 -0.23 -7.02 -2.59
CA PHE A 211 -0.20 -7.52 -1.22
C PHE A 211 -0.22 -9.05 -1.22
N GLY A 212 0.54 -9.66 -0.31
CA GLY A 212 0.57 -11.11 -0.18
C GLY A 212 1.33 -11.60 1.04
N ARG A 213 1.39 -12.92 1.21
CA ARG A 213 2.17 -13.59 2.26
C ARG A 213 3.55 -13.97 1.77
N CYS A 214 4.55 -13.74 2.59
CA CYS A 214 5.95 -14.07 2.37
C CYS A 214 6.43 -15.10 3.41
N GLU A 215 6.32 -16.39 3.09
CA GLU A 215 6.59 -17.51 3.99
C GLU A 215 7.54 -18.50 3.32
N GLN A 216 8.48 -19.07 4.08
CA GLN A 216 9.40 -20.12 3.60
C GLN A 216 10.11 -19.77 2.27
N GLY A 217 10.52 -18.51 2.11
CA GLY A 217 11.19 -18.05 0.90
C GLY A 217 10.27 -17.96 -0.33
N ARG A 218 8.95 -17.89 -0.14
CA ARG A 218 7.96 -17.71 -1.20
C ARG A 218 7.05 -16.55 -0.90
N TRP A 219 6.75 -15.74 -1.91
CA TRP A 219 5.76 -14.69 -1.83
C TRP A 219 4.56 -15.01 -2.72
N THR A 220 3.40 -15.21 -2.12
CA THR A 220 2.13 -15.46 -2.84
C THR A 220 1.28 -14.20 -2.81
N VAL A 221 0.99 -13.67 -4.00
CA VAL A 221 0.17 -12.47 -4.16
C VAL A 221 -1.29 -12.79 -3.91
N GLU A 222 -1.85 -12.20 -2.86
CA GLU A 222 -3.28 -12.34 -2.54
C GLU A 222 -4.12 -11.36 -3.32
N ARG A 223 -3.69 -10.10 -3.40
CA ARG A 223 -4.40 -9.01 -4.09
C ARG A 223 -3.43 -8.03 -4.73
N SER A 224 -3.84 -7.46 -5.86
CA SER A 224 -3.04 -6.46 -6.56
C SER A 224 -3.91 -5.44 -7.28
N THR A 225 -3.39 -4.23 -7.48
CA THR A 225 -3.98 -3.30 -8.46
C THR A 225 -3.97 -3.86 -9.88
N LEU A 226 -3.09 -4.84 -10.16
CA LEU A 226 -2.98 -5.55 -11.43
C LEU A 226 -3.51 -6.99 -11.28
N PRO A 227 -4.75 -7.28 -11.69
CA PRO A 227 -5.39 -8.58 -11.44
C PRO A 227 -4.59 -9.80 -11.90
N ALA A 228 -3.84 -9.69 -13.01
CA ALA A 228 -2.96 -10.74 -13.50
C ALA A 228 -1.99 -11.29 -12.45
N ARG A 229 -1.57 -10.47 -11.47
CA ARG A 229 -0.62 -10.86 -10.42
C ARG A 229 -1.23 -11.75 -9.34
N GLU A 230 -2.54 -11.72 -9.17
CA GLU A 230 -3.19 -12.44 -8.06
C GLU A 230 -3.08 -13.96 -8.24
N GLY A 231 -2.79 -14.65 -7.14
CA GLY A 231 -2.55 -16.09 -7.13
C GLY A 231 -1.15 -16.50 -7.58
N GLN A 232 -0.35 -15.58 -8.15
CA GLN A 232 1.05 -15.89 -8.49
C GLN A 232 1.85 -16.12 -7.20
N THR A 233 2.71 -17.13 -7.25
CA THR A 233 3.67 -17.42 -6.18
C THR A 233 5.08 -17.33 -6.74
N HIS A 234 5.88 -16.49 -6.11
CA HIS A 234 7.25 -16.19 -6.51
C HIS A 234 8.22 -16.77 -5.50
N HIS A 235 9.35 -17.31 -5.95
CA HIS A 235 10.48 -17.49 -5.04
C HIS A 235 10.94 -16.11 -4.59
N CYS A 236 11.05 -15.88 -3.28
CA CYS A 236 11.38 -14.59 -2.71
C CYS A 236 12.37 -14.74 -1.56
N GLN A 237 13.59 -14.27 -1.78
CA GLN A 237 14.60 -14.17 -0.73
C GLN A 237 15.12 -12.74 -0.64
N MET A 238 15.34 -12.29 0.58
CA MET A 238 15.92 -10.98 0.87
C MET A 238 17.08 -11.21 1.82
N ARG A 239 18.27 -10.74 1.42
CA ARG A 239 19.47 -10.79 2.26
C ARG A 239 20.14 -9.43 2.26
N GLN A 240 20.54 -8.96 3.43
CA GLN A 240 21.36 -7.76 3.52
C GLN A 240 22.71 -8.05 2.88
N ASP A 241 23.29 -7.07 2.21
CA ASP A 241 24.63 -7.21 1.65
C ASP A 241 25.64 -7.28 2.80
N ALA A 242 26.60 -8.21 2.70
CA ALA A 242 27.53 -8.50 3.78
C ALA A 242 28.58 -7.39 3.95
N ASP A 243 28.91 -6.69 2.85
CA ASP A 243 29.94 -5.66 2.82
C ASP A 243 29.34 -4.25 3.00
N ASP A 244 28.07 -4.07 2.64
CA ASP A 244 27.36 -2.79 2.79
C ASP A 244 25.93 -2.96 3.34
N PRO A 245 25.68 -2.72 4.65
CA PRO A 245 24.36 -2.86 5.25
C PRO A 245 23.32 -1.85 4.73
N ALA A 246 23.74 -0.79 4.00
CA ALA A 246 22.80 0.09 3.31
C ALA A 246 22.19 -0.55 2.04
N LEU A 247 22.66 -1.74 1.67
CA LEU A 247 22.26 -2.46 0.46
C LEU A 247 21.76 -3.87 0.83
N ALA A 248 20.89 -4.40 -0.01
CA ALA A 248 20.34 -5.74 0.11
C ALA A 248 20.19 -6.37 -1.27
N TRP A 249 20.24 -7.70 -1.33
CA TRP A 249 19.86 -8.48 -2.49
C TRP A 249 18.44 -8.98 -2.33
N VAL A 250 17.59 -8.67 -3.30
CA VAL A 250 16.24 -9.22 -3.42
C VAL A 250 16.25 -10.18 -4.60
N GLU A 251 16.03 -11.45 -4.33
CA GLU A 251 15.86 -12.48 -5.34
C GLU A 251 14.37 -12.74 -5.53
N LEU A 252 13.89 -12.52 -6.75
CA LEU A 252 12.54 -12.86 -7.19
C LEU A 252 12.62 -13.74 -8.43
N ASP A 253 12.09 -14.97 -8.34
CA ASP A 253 12.08 -15.96 -9.42
C ASP A 253 13.45 -16.17 -10.09
N GLY A 254 14.50 -16.30 -9.28
CA GLY A 254 15.87 -16.55 -9.74
C GLY A 254 16.59 -15.30 -10.27
N ARG A 255 15.94 -14.14 -10.28
CA ARG A 255 16.58 -12.85 -10.58
C ARG A 255 16.94 -12.13 -9.29
N ALA A 256 18.23 -12.08 -8.99
CA ALA A 256 18.76 -11.30 -7.88
C ALA A 256 19.06 -9.86 -8.34
N GLU A 257 18.47 -8.89 -7.66
CA GLU A 257 18.71 -7.46 -7.87
C GLU A 257 19.21 -6.81 -6.58
N ARG A 258 20.00 -5.75 -6.73
CA ARG A 258 20.49 -4.95 -5.60
C ARG A 258 19.51 -3.83 -5.28
N TRP A 259 19.19 -3.68 -4.02
CA TRP A 259 18.21 -2.74 -3.48
C TRP A 259 18.85 -1.90 -2.37
N ARG A 260 18.35 -0.68 -2.17
CA ARG A 260 18.72 0.15 -1.02
C ARG A 260 17.87 -0.20 0.18
N VAL A 261 18.51 -0.39 1.32
CA VAL A 261 17.86 -0.60 2.61
C VAL A 261 17.36 0.73 3.15
N LEU A 262 16.04 0.83 3.34
CA LEU A 262 15.38 1.94 4.05
C LEU A 262 15.06 1.53 5.48
N GLU A 263 14.82 0.24 5.72
CA GLU A 263 14.65 -0.36 7.03
C GLU A 263 15.04 -1.84 6.97
N TRP A 264 15.81 -2.30 7.96
CA TRP A 264 16.13 -3.71 8.16
C TRP A 264 16.13 -4.01 9.66
N SER A 265 15.07 -4.66 10.14
CA SER A 265 14.89 -5.00 11.56
C SER A 265 14.47 -6.45 11.66
N ASP A 266 15.34 -7.26 12.25
CA ASP A 266 14.97 -8.57 12.78
C ASP A 266 14.40 -8.40 14.18
N ALA A 267 13.54 -9.35 14.58
CA ALA A 267 12.92 -9.37 15.90
C ALA A 267 13.98 -9.58 16.99
#